data_AF-A0A182S133-F1
#
_entry.id   AF-A0A182S133-F1
#
_cell.length_a   1.000
_cell.length_b   1.000
_cell.length_c   1.000
_cell.angle_alpha   90.00
_cell.angle_beta   90.00
_cell.angle_gamma   90.00
#
_symmetry.space_group_name_H-M   'P 1'
#
loop_
_entity.id
_entity.type
_entity.pdbx_description
1 polymer ?
#
loop_
_entity_poly.entity_id
_entity_poly.type
_entity_poly.pdbx_seq_one_letter_code
_entity_poly.pdbx_strand_id
1 'polypeptide(L)'
;MSCCCLVVSYHLIVNLVDRFSEVLRDIVYCRCRGKGDDLSEQSASNCEVSTVPTGGSTAGCVLTNKPRYVVINDTVELEPFYYDVDRRYSELLLRDRPVGTCIVRPFKLKHATVRYILSIRAPETYFHLFIRHAGKNGMYALGLEKEQEKRFKFPVDIVRYYQGHLLECTGAKQSIKLQLQPLPISDVAKAGCTAARVT
;
A
#
# COMPACT_ATOMS: atom_id res chain seq x y z
N MET A 1 33.70 30.69 1.06
CA MET A 1 32.67 30.08 1.93
C MET A 1 31.30 30.23 1.26
N SER A 2 30.85 29.30 0.41
CA SER A 2 29.58 29.47 -0.33
C SER A 2 28.83 28.16 -0.68
N CYS A 3 29.54 27.03 -0.81
CA CYS A 3 28.95 25.80 -1.37
C CYS A 3 27.92 25.10 -0.46
N CYS A 4 28.00 25.24 0.86
CA CYS A 4 27.14 24.51 1.81
C CYS A 4 25.66 24.95 1.72
N CYS A 5 25.41 26.25 1.52
CA CYS A 5 24.07 26.81 1.45
C CYS A 5 23.30 26.34 0.21
N LEU A 6 24.03 26.13 -0.90
CA LEU A 6 23.47 25.67 -2.17
C LEU A 6 23.03 24.20 -2.11
N VAL A 7 23.81 23.34 -1.45
CA VAL A 7 23.45 21.91 -1.29
C VAL A 7 22.21 21.75 -0.40
N VAL A 8 22.14 22.45 0.74
CA VAL A 8 20.94 22.42 1.59
C VAL A 8 19.72 22.97 0.84
N SER A 9 19.87 24.07 0.11
CA SER A 9 18.81 24.63 -0.74
C SER A 9 18.37 23.65 -1.83
N TYR A 10 19.31 22.93 -2.47
CA TYR A 10 19.00 21.95 -3.49
C TYR A 10 18.20 20.77 -2.94
N HIS A 11 18.60 20.17 -1.81
CA HIS A 11 17.81 19.10 -1.18
C HIS A 11 16.42 19.56 -0.74
N LEU A 12 16.29 20.80 -0.27
CA LEU A 12 15.01 21.37 0.13
C LEU A 12 14.11 21.63 -1.09
N ILE A 13 14.68 22.12 -2.20
CA ILE A 13 13.98 22.29 -3.49
C ILE A 13 13.60 20.94 -4.09
N VAL A 14 14.47 19.93 -4.08
CA VAL A 14 14.15 18.58 -4.58
C VAL A 14 13.03 17.95 -3.76
N ASN A 15 13.10 17.98 -2.42
CA ASN A 15 12.03 17.47 -1.56
C ASN A 15 10.70 18.24 -1.73
N LEU A 16 10.78 19.56 -2.00
CA LEU A 16 9.61 20.39 -2.28
C LEU A 16 9.00 20.08 -3.65
N VAL A 17 9.83 19.97 -4.69
CA VAL A 17 9.41 19.64 -6.07
C VAL A 17 8.86 18.22 -6.13
N ASP A 18 9.46 17.25 -5.42
CA ASP A 18 8.96 15.88 -5.39
C ASP A 18 7.58 15.83 -4.73
N ARG A 19 7.41 16.47 -3.55
CA ARG A 19 6.09 16.66 -2.90
C ARG A 19 5.08 17.41 -3.76
N PHE A 20 5.48 18.47 -4.46
CA PHE A 20 4.59 19.17 -5.38
C PHE A 20 4.25 18.29 -6.61
N SER A 21 5.17 17.44 -7.06
CA SER A 21 4.91 16.46 -8.12
C SER A 21 3.92 15.41 -7.67
N GLU A 22 3.97 14.95 -6.41
CA GLU A 22 2.97 14.04 -5.83
C GLU A 22 1.58 14.71 -5.80
N VAL A 23 1.49 15.95 -5.30
CA VAL A 23 0.23 16.71 -5.24
C VAL A 23 -0.33 17.00 -6.63
N LEU A 24 0.50 17.44 -7.58
CA LEU A 24 0.05 17.69 -8.96
C LEU A 24 -0.34 16.40 -9.68
N ARG A 25 0.34 15.27 -9.41
CA ARG A 25 -0.01 13.96 -9.94
C ARG A 25 -1.34 13.48 -9.35
N ASP A 26 -1.58 13.63 -8.05
CA ASP A 26 -2.89 13.35 -7.45
C ASP A 26 -4.00 14.23 -8.05
N ILE A 27 -3.76 15.53 -8.26
CA ILE A 27 -4.74 16.46 -8.86
C ILE A 27 -5.05 16.12 -10.32
N VAL A 28 -4.03 15.83 -11.14
CA VAL A 28 -4.21 15.48 -12.55
C VAL A 28 -4.89 14.11 -12.70
N TYR A 29 -4.51 13.12 -11.90
CA TYR A 29 -5.02 11.76 -12.03
C TYR A 29 -6.43 11.59 -11.44
N CYS A 30 -6.83 12.37 -10.42
CA CYS A 30 -8.22 12.41 -9.96
C CYS A 30 -9.20 12.88 -11.06
N ARG A 31 -8.72 13.64 -12.06
CA ARG A 31 -9.54 14.18 -13.15
C ARG A 31 -9.85 13.16 -14.26
N CYS A 32 -9.15 12.02 -14.30
CA CYS A 32 -9.33 11.01 -15.35
C CYS A 32 -10.48 10.02 -15.10
N ARG A 33 -11.03 9.93 -13.88
CA ARG A 33 -12.12 9.00 -13.54
C ARG A 33 -13.53 9.54 -13.88
N GLY A 34 -13.64 10.21 -15.03
CA GLY A 34 -14.91 10.72 -15.57
C GLY A 34 -15.52 9.86 -16.69
N LYS A 35 -14.86 8.75 -17.08
CA LYS A 35 -15.29 7.94 -18.23
C LYS A 35 -14.72 6.51 -18.16
N GLY A 36 -15.63 5.55 -18.09
CA GLY A 36 -15.37 4.10 -18.21
C GLY A 36 -14.80 3.39 -16.97
N ASP A 37 -15.18 2.16 -16.66
CA ASP A 37 -16.30 1.36 -17.18
C ASP A 37 -16.82 0.45 -16.04
N ASP A 38 -18.12 0.19 -16.00
CA ASP A 38 -18.70 -0.90 -15.22
C ASP A 38 -18.43 -2.23 -15.93
N LEU A 39 -18.03 -3.27 -15.20
CA LEU A 39 -18.42 -4.66 -15.49
C LEU A 39 -18.09 -5.58 -14.31
N SER A 40 -19.02 -6.49 -14.04
CA SER A 40 -19.11 -7.30 -12.83
C SER A 40 -18.58 -8.73 -12.99
N GLU A 41 -18.25 -9.32 -11.84
CA GLU A 41 -18.51 -10.72 -11.45
C GLU A 41 -18.50 -11.84 -12.52
N GLN A 42 -17.64 -12.84 -12.32
CA GLN A 42 -18.12 -14.22 -12.07
C GLN A 42 -17.02 -15.15 -11.52
N SER A 43 -17.46 -16.32 -11.02
CA SER A 43 -16.76 -17.13 -10.02
C SER A 43 -16.74 -18.64 -10.36
N ALA A 44 -15.93 -19.38 -9.57
CA ALA A 44 -16.06 -20.80 -9.21
C ALA A 44 -15.41 -21.92 -10.07
N SER A 45 -15.03 -22.99 -9.32
CA SER A 45 -14.89 -24.42 -9.69
C SER A 45 -13.51 -25.04 -10.04
N ASN A 46 -12.88 -25.68 -9.04
CA ASN A 46 -12.50 -27.13 -8.90
C ASN A 46 -12.30 -28.03 -10.15
N CYS A 47 -11.52 -29.13 -10.19
CA CYS A 47 -10.50 -29.79 -9.32
C CYS A 47 -9.82 -30.98 -10.11
N GLU A 48 -8.62 -31.44 -9.71
CA GLU A 48 -8.03 -32.82 -9.84
C GLU A 48 -7.87 -33.53 -11.23
N VAL A 49 -7.14 -34.65 -11.46
CA VAL A 49 -5.78 -35.15 -11.13
C VAL A 49 -5.43 -36.37 -12.05
N SER A 50 -4.14 -36.57 -12.44
CA SER A 50 -3.53 -37.78 -13.12
C SER A 50 -4.07 -38.22 -14.51
N THR A 51 -3.36 -38.94 -15.40
CA THR A 51 -2.24 -39.92 -15.27
C THR A 51 -1.35 -39.98 -16.54
N VAL A 52 -0.20 -40.67 -16.50
CA VAL A 52 0.92 -40.65 -17.49
C VAL A 52 1.40 -42.09 -17.77
N PRO A 53 1.59 -42.55 -19.05
CA PRO A 53 2.96 -42.85 -19.53
C PRO A 53 3.24 -42.92 -21.07
N THR A 54 4.54 -42.93 -21.42
CA THR A 54 5.23 -43.66 -22.53
C THR A 54 5.74 -42.89 -23.77
N GLY A 55 7.04 -43.04 -24.04
CA GLY A 55 7.71 -42.71 -25.32
C GLY A 55 8.92 -41.78 -25.15
N GLY A 56 10.13 -42.23 -25.49
CA GLY A 56 11.34 -41.40 -25.36
C GLY A 56 12.26 -41.45 -26.58
N SER A 57 13.01 -40.37 -26.81
CA SER A 57 14.46 -40.38 -27.09
C SER A 57 14.98 -38.98 -27.47
N THR A 58 16.06 -38.55 -26.80
CA THR A 58 17.15 -37.67 -27.31
C THR A 58 16.84 -36.52 -28.29
N ALA A 59 16.68 -35.30 -27.76
CA ALA A 59 17.29 -34.09 -28.35
C ALA A 59 17.47 -33.02 -27.25
N GLY A 60 18.62 -32.35 -27.22
CA GLY A 60 18.92 -31.38 -26.18
C GLY A 60 18.16 -30.06 -26.35
N CYS A 61 17.36 -29.70 -25.35
CA CYS A 61 16.95 -28.31 -25.12
C CYS A 61 17.02 -28.02 -23.62
N VAL A 62 18.18 -27.53 -23.15
CA VAL A 62 18.30 -26.94 -21.82
C VAL A 62 17.53 -25.62 -21.86
N LEU A 63 16.25 -25.67 -21.50
CA LEU A 63 15.42 -24.49 -21.31
C LEU A 63 15.96 -23.71 -20.10
N THR A 64 16.92 -22.83 -20.38
CA THR A 64 17.57 -21.99 -19.38
C THR A 64 16.54 -21.11 -18.69
N ASN A 65 16.22 -21.45 -17.44
CA ASN A 65 15.51 -20.63 -16.48
C ASN A 65 14.21 -20.01 -17.00
N LYS A 66 13.13 -20.81 -16.96
CA LYS A 66 11.77 -20.27 -16.71
C LYS A 66 11.88 -19.18 -15.64
N PRO A 67 11.15 -18.05 -15.76
CA PRO A 67 11.13 -17.05 -14.70
C PRO A 67 10.78 -17.76 -13.40
N ARG A 68 11.67 -17.66 -12.40
CA ARG A 68 11.31 -18.07 -11.05
C ARG A 68 10.12 -17.19 -10.69
N TYR A 69 8.93 -17.79 -10.64
CA TYR A 69 7.79 -17.18 -9.98
C TYR A 69 8.23 -17.00 -8.53
N VAL A 70 8.77 -15.82 -8.23
CA VAL A 70 8.86 -15.35 -6.86
C VAL A 70 7.40 -15.13 -6.50
N VAL A 71 6.80 -16.17 -5.93
CA VAL A 71 5.57 -16.05 -5.19
C VAL A 71 5.95 -15.17 -4.01
N ILE A 72 5.81 -13.86 -4.22
CA ILE A 72 5.87 -12.88 -3.16
C ILE A 72 4.62 -13.22 -2.36
N ASN A 73 4.80 -14.01 -1.30
CA ASN A 73 3.76 -14.35 -0.33
C ASN A 73 3.42 -13.07 0.46
N ASP A 74 2.85 -12.10 -0.25
CA ASP A 74 2.33 -10.86 0.30
C ASP A 74 0.96 -11.17 0.87
N THR A 75 0.95 -11.80 2.05
CA THR A 75 -0.29 -12.21 2.71
C THR A 75 -1.14 -11.03 3.16
N VAL A 76 -0.69 -9.78 2.93
CA VAL A 76 -1.41 -8.56 3.28
C VAL A 76 -2.81 -8.53 2.66
N GLU A 77 -2.99 -9.09 1.47
CA GLU A 77 -4.30 -9.14 0.79
C GLU A 77 -5.30 -10.10 1.46
N LEU A 78 -4.80 -10.98 2.33
CA LEU A 78 -5.59 -11.90 3.17
C LEU A 78 -5.81 -11.37 4.60
N GLU A 79 -5.15 -10.26 4.98
CA GLU A 79 -5.28 -9.69 6.32
C GLU A 79 -6.60 -8.91 6.47
N PRO A 80 -7.25 -8.95 7.66
CA PRO A 80 -8.56 -8.35 7.86
C PRO A 80 -8.57 -6.81 7.76
N PHE A 81 -7.41 -6.15 7.71
CA PHE A 81 -7.25 -4.71 7.56
C PHE A 81 -6.92 -4.28 6.11
N TYR A 82 -6.94 -5.20 5.15
CA TYR A 82 -6.78 -4.91 3.73
C TYR A 82 -8.12 -4.61 3.06
N TYR A 83 -8.14 -3.59 2.20
CA TYR A 83 -9.32 -3.15 1.47
C TYR A 83 -8.92 -2.78 0.04
N ASP A 84 -9.50 -3.42 -0.99
CA ASP A 84 -9.39 -2.92 -2.36
C ASP A 84 -10.28 -1.70 -2.59
N VAL A 85 -9.80 -0.56 -2.09
CA VAL A 85 -10.51 0.71 -2.13
C VAL A 85 -9.60 1.82 -2.66
N ASP A 86 -10.20 2.86 -3.22
CA ASP A 86 -9.46 4.06 -3.59
C ASP A 86 -9.19 4.97 -2.38
N ARG A 87 -8.47 6.08 -2.63
CA ARG A 87 -8.16 7.09 -1.61
C ARG A 87 -9.41 7.66 -0.96
N ARG A 88 -10.39 8.12 -1.75
CA ARG A 88 -11.60 8.79 -1.26
C ARG A 88 -12.42 7.85 -0.38
N TYR A 89 -12.55 6.60 -0.78
CA TYR A 89 -13.27 5.60 0.00
C TYR A 89 -12.50 5.19 1.27
N SER A 90 -11.16 5.16 1.23
CA SER A 90 -10.34 4.97 2.44
C SER A 90 -10.53 6.09 3.48
N GLU A 91 -10.65 7.34 3.03
CA GLU A 91 -10.92 8.49 3.92
C GLU A 91 -12.34 8.39 4.51
N LEU A 92 -13.34 7.92 3.75
CA LEU A 92 -14.70 7.67 4.25
C LEU A 92 -14.74 6.57 5.33
N LEU A 93 -14.08 5.43 5.11
CA LEU A 93 -14.01 4.33 6.10
C LEU A 93 -13.34 4.75 7.43
N LEU A 94 -12.43 5.72 7.36
CA LEU A 94 -11.63 6.21 8.49
C LEU A 94 -12.22 7.44 9.19
N ARG A 95 -13.22 8.11 8.59
CA ARG A 95 -13.70 9.43 9.01
C ARG A 95 -14.10 9.49 10.49
N ASP A 96 -15.01 8.61 10.88
CA ASP A 96 -15.65 8.56 12.20
C ASP A 96 -14.97 7.53 13.11
N ARG A 97 -13.68 7.24 12.87
CA ARG A 97 -12.85 6.29 13.61
C ARG A 97 -11.80 7.05 14.46
N PRO A 98 -11.29 6.45 15.55
CA PRO A 98 -10.29 7.11 16.39
C PRO A 98 -8.98 7.40 15.65
N VAL A 99 -8.26 8.41 16.14
CA VAL A 99 -6.93 8.78 15.63
C VAL A 99 -5.96 7.60 15.80
N GLY A 100 -5.20 7.29 14.75
CA GLY A 100 -4.37 6.09 14.65
C GLY A 100 -5.03 4.92 13.91
N THR A 101 -6.36 4.96 13.69
CA THR A 101 -7.04 3.93 12.88
C THR A 101 -6.45 3.88 11.48
N CYS A 102 -6.13 2.70 10.97
CA CYS A 102 -5.51 2.53 9.66
C CYS A 102 -6.06 1.34 8.86
N ILE A 103 -5.88 1.43 7.53
CA ILE A 103 -6.15 0.34 6.58
C ILE A 103 -5.03 0.27 5.55
N VAL A 104 -4.79 -0.92 4.99
CA VAL A 104 -3.93 -1.11 3.82
C VAL A 104 -4.80 -1.24 2.57
N ARG A 105 -4.39 -0.60 1.47
CA ARG A 105 -5.09 -0.66 0.18
C ARG A 105 -4.09 -0.78 -0.98
N PRO A 106 -4.48 -1.35 -2.14
CA PRO A 106 -3.56 -1.50 -3.26
C PRO A 106 -3.18 -0.15 -3.88
N PHE A 107 -1.97 -0.09 -4.43
CA PHE A 107 -1.54 1.00 -5.29
C PHE A 107 -1.99 0.73 -6.72
N LYS A 108 -3.07 1.40 -7.17
CA LYS A 108 -3.75 1.10 -8.45
C LYS A 108 -2.96 1.48 -9.72
N LEU A 109 -1.83 2.18 -9.60
CA LEU A 109 -0.96 2.53 -10.73
C LEU A 109 0.28 1.62 -10.76
N LYS A 110 0.87 1.41 -11.94
CA LYS A 110 2.12 0.64 -12.03
C LYS A 110 3.30 1.50 -11.56
N HIS A 111 3.85 1.19 -10.38
CA HIS A 111 5.14 1.71 -9.93
C HIS A 111 6.20 0.60 -9.92
N ALA A 112 7.48 0.97 -10.10
CA ALA A 112 8.58 0.01 -10.03
C ALA A 112 8.76 -0.60 -8.62
N THR A 113 8.42 0.16 -7.57
CA THR A 113 8.71 -0.21 -6.17
C THR A 113 7.51 -0.16 -5.23
N VAL A 114 6.45 0.60 -5.53
CA VAL A 114 5.30 0.81 -4.62
C VAL A 114 4.23 -0.22 -4.94
N ARG A 115 3.70 -0.92 -3.93
CA ARG A 115 2.63 -1.92 -4.10
C ARG A 115 1.35 -1.59 -3.35
N TYR A 116 1.47 -1.06 -2.14
CA TYR A 116 0.32 -0.75 -1.28
C TYR A 116 0.44 0.66 -0.72
N ILE A 117 -0.67 1.17 -0.20
CA ILE A 117 -0.73 2.40 0.59
C ILE A 117 -1.32 2.06 1.95
N LEU A 118 -0.62 2.44 3.01
CA LEU A 118 -1.16 2.52 4.36
C LEU A 118 -1.90 3.85 4.50
N SER A 119 -3.21 3.83 4.71
CA SER A 119 -4.03 5.01 4.96
C SER A 119 -4.38 5.09 6.45
N ILE A 120 -4.15 6.24 7.08
CA ILE A 120 -4.20 6.42 8.54
C ILE A 120 -5.04 7.66 8.89
N ARG A 121 -5.93 7.54 9.87
CA ARG A 121 -6.67 8.66 10.48
C ARG A 121 -5.75 9.47 11.40
N ALA A 122 -5.55 10.74 11.09
CA ALA A 122 -5.00 11.75 12.01
C ALA A 122 -6.13 12.66 12.51
N PRO A 123 -5.93 13.58 13.48
CA PRO A 123 -7.02 14.38 14.06
C PRO A 123 -7.86 15.15 13.03
N GLU A 124 -7.21 15.95 12.19
CA GLU A 124 -7.86 16.83 11.20
C GLU A 124 -7.56 16.43 9.75
N THR A 125 -6.89 15.30 9.54
CA THR A 125 -6.40 14.90 8.21
C THR A 125 -6.21 13.38 8.10
N TYR A 126 -5.70 12.92 6.97
CA TYR A 126 -5.35 11.53 6.71
C TYR A 126 -3.93 11.47 6.17
N PHE A 127 -3.15 10.50 6.64
CA PHE A 127 -1.84 10.20 6.07
C PHE A 127 -1.97 9.01 5.13
N HIS A 128 -1.43 9.14 3.92
CA HIS A 128 -1.31 8.05 2.96
C HIS A 128 0.18 7.79 2.74
N LEU A 129 0.67 6.67 3.26
CA LEU A 129 2.09 6.31 3.23
C LEU A 129 2.28 5.14 2.27
N PHE A 130 3.16 5.30 1.29
CA PHE A 130 3.49 4.24 0.35
C PHE A 130 4.21 3.09 1.06
N ILE A 131 3.75 1.86 0.84
CA ILE A 131 4.51 0.65 1.16
C ILE A 131 5.25 0.25 -0.12
N ARG A 132 6.58 0.37 -0.07
CA ARG A 132 7.48 0.13 -1.20
C ARG A 132 8.55 -0.89 -0.90
N HIS A 133 9.11 -1.49 -1.93
CA HIS A 133 10.34 -2.26 -1.88
C HIS A 133 11.53 -1.36 -1.52
N ALA A 134 12.29 -1.75 -0.50
CA ALA A 134 13.42 -1.05 0.09
C ALA A 134 14.75 -1.57 -0.48
N GLY A 135 14.96 -1.37 -1.78
CA GLY A 135 16.15 -1.81 -2.51
C GLY A 135 16.00 -3.22 -3.11
N LYS A 136 17.14 -3.88 -3.36
CA LYS A 136 17.21 -5.14 -4.15
C LYS A 136 17.03 -6.43 -3.33
N ASN A 137 16.87 -6.32 -2.01
CA ASN A 137 16.77 -7.46 -1.09
C ASN A 137 15.33 -7.99 -0.89
N GLY A 138 14.34 -7.41 -1.57
CA GLY A 138 12.92 -7.78 -1.45
C GLY A 138 12.26 -7.38 -0.12
N MET A 139 12.93 -6.57 0.70
CA MET A 139 12.36 -6.02 1.93
C MET A 139 11.44 -4.83 1.59
N TYR A 140 10.54 -4.48 2.51
CA TYR A 140 9.62 -3.36 2.40
C TYR A 140 9.97 -2.23 3.38
N ALA A 141 9.64 -0.99 3.02
CA ALA A 141 9.71 0.19 3.88
C ALA A 141 8.48 1.09 3.67
N LEU A 142 8.28 2.02 4.61
CA LEU A 142 7.09 2.86 4.71
C LEU A 142 7.41 4.35 4.44
N GLY A 143 6.75 4.91 3.43
CA GLY A 143 6.90 6.27 2.96
C GLY A 143 8.07 6.45 1.98
N LEU A 144 8.54 7.69 1.85
CA LEU A 144 9.71 8.07 1.04
C LEU A 144 11.00 7.43 1.57
N GLU A 145 12.04 7.38 0.75
CA GLU A 145 13.36 6.82 1.12
C GLU A 145 14.05 7.66 2.19
N LYS A 146 14.66 7.00 3.18
CA LYS A 146 15.38 7.62 4.30
C LYS A 146 16.64 6.81 4.61
N GLU A 147 17.72 7.48 4.97
CA GLU A 147 19.03 6.85 5.23
C GLU A 147 18.99 5.76 6.32
N GLN A 148 18.18 5.98 7.37
CA GLN A 148 18.04 5.08 8.52
C GLN A 148 16.59 4.57 8.67
N GLU A 149 15.99 4.08 7.58
CA GLU A 149 14.65 3.51 7.62
C GLU A 149 14.59 2.08 8.20
N LYS A 150 13.48 1.77 8.87
CA LYS A 150 13.15 0.39 9.22
C LYS A 150 12.68 -0.36 7.98
N ARG A 151 13.27 -1.54 7.79
CA ARG A 151 12.97 -2.46 6.70
C ARG A 151 12.31 -3.72 7.26
N PHE A 152 11.29 -4.18 6.56
CA PHE A 152 10.38 -5.25 6.98
C PHE A 152 10.36 -6.36 5.94
N LYS A 153 10.10 -7.61 6.34
CA LYS A 153 10.08 -8.72 5.38
C LYS A 153 8.77 -8.75 4.60
N PHE A 154 7.66 -8.43 5.27
CA PHE A 154 6.34 -8.35 4.67
C PHE A 154 5.65 -7.01 5.03
N PRO A 155 4.73 -6.49 4.18
CA PRO A 155 3.89 -5.33 4.51
C PRO A 155 3.09 -5.50 5.81
N VAL A 156 2.67 -6.72 6.11
CA VAL A 156 1.99 -7.08 7.37
C VAL A 156 2.84 -6.74 8.59
N ASP A 157 4.17 -6.97 8.53
CA ASP A 157 5.08 -6.68 9.62
C ASP A 157 5.19 -5.17 9.89
N ILE A 158 5.03 -4.32 8.88
CA ILE A 158 4.99 -2.85 9.04
C ILE A 158 3.83 -2.48 9.96
N VAL A 159 2.63 -2.97 9.62
CA VAL A 159 1.40 -2.69 10.38
C VAL A 159 1.55 -3.25 11.80
N ARG A 160 1.94 -4.51 11.93
CA ARG A 160 2.09 -5.22 13.21
C ARG A 160 3.16 -4.60 14.11
N TYR A 161 4.24 -4.07 13.53
CA TYR A 161 5.27 -3.35 14.28
C TYR A 161 4.75 -2.02 14.85
N TYR A 162 4.11 -1.18 14.02
CA TYR A 162 3.59 0.12 14.46
C TYR A 162 2.27 0.05 15.26
N GLN A 163 1.69 -1.14 15.45
CA GLN A 163 0.73 -1.38 16.54
C GLN A 163 1.38 -1.26 17.93
N GLY A 164 2.66 -1.60 18.07
CA GLY A 164 3.41 -1.49 19.33
C GLY A 164 4.36 -0.29 19.43
N HIS A 165 4.55 0.45 18.34
CA HIS A 165 5.54 1.53 18.24
C HIS A 165 4.94 2.79 17.62
N LEU A 166 5.35 3.95 18.11
CA LEU A 166 4.94 5.24 17.53
C LEU A 166 5.51 5.42 16.13
N LEU A 167 4.63 5.59 15.15
CA LEU A 167 4.93 6.01 13.79
C LEU A 167 4.90 7.55 13.72
N GLU A 168 6.01 8.16 13.32
CA GLU A 168 6.05 9.58 13.06
C GLU A 168 5.59 9.90 11.61
N CYS A 169 4.46 10.61 11.51
CA CYS A 169 3.85 11.04 10.27
C CYS A 169 4.07 12.55 10.08
N THR A 170 4.96 12.91 9.15
CA THR A 170 5.33 14.32 8.88
C THR A 170 4.54 14.87 7.70
N GLY A 171 3.58 15.76 7.96
CA GLY A 171 2.84 16.50 6.94
C GLY A 171 3.61 17.71 6.39
N ALA A 172 2.90 18.64 5.75
CA ALA A 172 3.47 19.92 5.32
C ALA A 172 3.48 20.99 6.44
N LYS A 173 2.58 20.87 7.43
CA LYS A 173 2.37 21.85 8.51
C LYS A 173 2.75 21.35 9.91
N GLN A 174 2.85 20.03 10.10
CA GLN A 174 3.02 19.41 11.42
C GLN A 174 3.60 17.99 11.31
N SER A 175 4.29 17.53 12.34
CA SER A 175 4.65 16.12 12.55
C SER A 175 3.81 15.57 13.69
N ILE A 176 3.20 14.40 13.50
CA ILE A 176 2.34 13.74 14.50
C ILE A 176 2.84 12.32 14.72
N LYS A 177 2.96 11.92 15.99
CA LYS A 177 3.28 10.55 16.38
C LYS A 177 1.97 9.78 16.62
N LEU A 178 1.78 8.70 15.88
CA LEU A 178 0.57 7.87 15.89
C LEU A 178 0.93 6.42 16.18
N GLN A 179 0.11 5.74 16.98
CA GLN A 179 0.15 4.28 17.10
C GLN A 179 -0.90 3.70 16.15
N LEU A 180 -0.57 2.66 15.39
CA LEU A 180 -1.50 2.10 14.40
C LEU A 180 -2.57 1.23 15.05
N GLN A 181 -3.81 1.42 14.63
CA GLN A 181 -4.97 0.61 15.00
C GLN A 181 -5.62 0.07 13.72
N PRO A 182 -5.26 -1.14 13.27
CA PRO A 182 -5.79 -1.69 12.02
C PRO A 182 -7.30 -1.91 12.12
N LEU A 183 -8.07 -1.39 11.17
CA LEU A 183 -9.53 -1.52 11.15
C LEU A 183 -9.92 -2.84 10.46
N PRO A 184 -10.41 -3.86 11.19
CA PRO A 184 -10.83 -5.10 10.56
C PRO A 184 -12.14 -4.91 9.78
N ILE A 185 -12.28 -5.58 8.63
CA ILE A 185 -13.49 -5.56 7.78
C ILE A 185 -14.77 -5.84 8.59
N SER A 186 -14.68 -6.75 9.58
CA SER A 186 -15.77 -7.10 10.50
C SER A 186 -16.38 -5.92 11.26
N ASP A 187 -15.61 -4.85 11.51
CA ASP A 187 -16.08 -3.66 12.24
C ASP A 187 -16.67 -2.58 11.33
N VAL A 188 -16.53 -2.74 10.00
CA VAL A 188 -17.27 -1.96 9.00
C VAL A 188 -18.67 -2.56 8.83
N ALA A 189 -18.79 -3.89 8.74
CA ALA A 189 -20.07 -4.59 8.61
C ALA A 189 -21.04 -4.28 9.77
N LYS A 190 -20.55 -4.20 11.00
CA LYS A 190 -21.37 -3.87 12.19
C LYS A 190 -21.94 -2.45 12.16
N ALA A 191 -21.20 -1.48 11.60
CA ALA A 191 -21.61 -0.08 11.59
C ALA A 191 -22.81 0.18 10.65
N GLY A 192 -22.96 -0.62 9.59
CA GLY A 192 -24.13 -0.57 8.70
C GLY A 192 -25.44 -0.99 9.37
N CYS A 193 -25.40 -1.98 10.27
CA CYS A 193 -26.60 -2.51 10.92
C CYS A 193 -27.19 -1.59 12.01
N THR A 194 -26.37 -0.75 12.66
CA THR A 194 -26.85 0.16 13.71
C THR A 194 -27.56 1.41 13.19
N ALA A 195 -27.38 1.78 11.93
CA ALA A 195 -28.02 2.95 11.32
C ALA A 195 -29.51 2.73 10.97
N ALA A 196 -29.99 1.48 10.93
CA ALA A 196 -31.33 1.12 10.46
C ALA A 196 -32.40 1.06 11.57
N ARG A 197 -32.15 1.63 12.75
CA ARG A 197 -33.05 1.47 13.93
C ARG A 197 -33.40 2.77 14.66
N VAL A 198 -33.78 3.80 13.89
CA VAL A 198 -34.52 4.97 14.39
C VAL A 198 -35.60 5.35 13.38
N THR A 199 -36.81 4.84 13.60
CA THR A 199 -38.13 5.34 13.16
C THR A 199 -39.21 4.60 13.95
#